data_AF-A0A7Y7ABX6-F1
#
_entry.id   AF-A0A7Y7ABX6-F1
#
_cell.length_a   1.000
_cell.length_b   1.000
_cell.length_c   1.000
_cell.angle_alpha   90.00
_cell.angle_beta   90.00
_cell.angle_gamma   90.00
#
_symmetry.space_group_name_H-M   'P 1'
#
loop_
_entity.id
_entity.type
_entity.pdbx_description
1 polymer ?
#
loop_
_entity_poly.entity_id
_entity_poly.type
_entity_poly.pdbx_seq_one_letter_code
_entity_poly.pdbx_strand_id
1 'polypeptide(L)'
;MPTTTAEEPLKLSSKAFWLLFGVFVLLWAYLFVRSYTVFFVHDEIVTFWMYVVHWNPIPSHGFIDANNHFLLSLIAGGFTRLFQSESIFVVRLGSVLAFPIYFWSTFRLKILFQEKWNFISFLLLLVTTPFLIDFFGLARGYGLALAFLLFSLQQVVFHFRFGSKWTLFGACLGWLLAVYASLTLLPFALLGVGLLVLFVLKNRSYLGLIPLVVATIVLGYFADYSFLLKELGKLYYGGTEGFFQNTIHTLTFYLWQVKGVWLDVVLVAMSGFILFVTVRAYLKSKSLFQSELLIPLFFLLSVVSILLQHWVLGVNYPEDRAASYLVVFFFGALMLCIDQFTRKKYFGLGITAFSAVLFLATMNFTHSVNFEHEHLNEKLVRLIPDEVKGIPPTTSGYWNMENELTRRLDLPLRVYQRNDQPFDTLADYMVYYPKPTLLKTYEVVRKDEVSDLALLKRKHLLNRTKVDELSVELLSGAEFQTVYSDELSESTIIRCKGEIGRLTLEHEVFLVFVSEDTISKQQFTYEAVPFVRNKKIGKEGKMKFDFSYVLNARPDANACTVYIWNQRLDALEGKLELEMYHLSE
;
A
#
# COMPACT_ATOMS: atom_id res chain seq x y z
N MET A 1 26.10 18.50 38.79
CA MET A 1 24.93 17.64 38.58
C MET A 1 23.78 18.18 39.41
N PRO A 2 22.74 18.79 38.84
CA PRO A 2 21.45 18.88 39.52
C PRO A 2 20.73 17.56 39.25
N THR A 3 20.55 16.77 40.31
CA THR A 3 19.64 15.63 40.36
C THR A 3 18.22 16.13 40.11
N THR A 4 17.79 16.10 38.85
CA THR A 4 16.36 16.08 38.55
C THR A 4 15.81 14.83 39.22
N THR A 5 15.03 15.01 40.29
CA THR A 5 14.23 13.97 40.91
C THR A 5 13.53 13.20 39.80
N ALA A 6 13.98 11.97 39.52
CA ALA A 6 13.33 11.12 38.55
C ALA A 6 11.93 10.85 39.12
N GLU A 7 10.92 11.54 38.58
CA GLU A 7 9.52 11.27 38.92
C GLU A 7 9.28 9.77 38.71
N GLU A 8 8.71 9.12 39.73
CA GLU A 8 8.48 7.68 39.66
C GLU A 8 7.66 7.34 38.40
N PRO A 9 8.06 6.33 37.63
CA PRO A 9 7.34 5.95 36.43
C PRO A 9 5.91 5.53 36.79
N LEU A 10 4.93 5.92 35.95
CA LEU A 10 3.53 5.55 36.13
C LEU A 10 3.35 4.04 36.36
N LYS A 11 2.88 3.69 37.57
CA LYS A 11 2.52 2.32 37.95
C LYS A 11 1.02 2.10 37.70
N LEU A 12 0.70 1.14 36.84
CA LEU A 12 -0.68 0.71 36.61
C LEU A 12 -1.05 -0.38 37.62
N SER A 13 -2.32 -0.41 38.03
CA SER A 13 -2.83 -1.53 38.84
C SER A 13 -2.85 -2.81 38.01
N SER A 14 -2.77 -3.97 38.68
CA SER A 14 -2.90 -5.29 38.03
C SER A 14 -4.18 -5.39 37.19
N LYS A 15 -5.31 -4.88 37.72
CA LYS A 15 -6.59 -4.82 37.01
C LYS A 15 -6.49 -4.01 35.70
N ALA A 16 -5.86 -2.83 35.73
CA ALA A 16 -5.71 -2.00 34.54
C ALA A 16 -4.80 -2.66 33.51
N PHE A 17 -3.72 -3.34 33.94
CA PHE A 17 -2.86 -4.10 33.05
C PHE A 17 -3.63 -5.21 32.32
N TRP A 18 -4.37 -6.04 33.05
CA TRP A 18 -5.14 -7.14 32.46
C TRP A 18 -6.26 -6.66 31.53
N LEU A 19 -6.88 -5.52 31.83
CA LEU A 19 -7.85 -4.89 30.92
C LEU A 19 -7.18 -4.49 29.59
N LEU A 20 -6.04 -3.82 29.64
CA LEU A 20 -5.30 -3.42 28.45
C LEU A 20 -4.74 -4.63 27.68
N PHE A 21 -4.36 -5.70 28.38
CA PHE A 21 -4.00 -6.97 27.75
C PHE A 21 -5.20 -7.60 27.03
N GLY A 22 -6.40 -7.56 27.62
CA GLY A 22 -7.64 -7.98 26.96
C GLY A 22 -7.92 -7.18 25.69
N VAL A 23 -7.75 -5.85 25.74
CA VAL A 23 -7.85 -4.98 24.55
C VAL A 23 -6.86 -5.41 23.47
N PHE A 24 -5.60 -5.66 23.83
CA PHE A 24 -4.59 -6.17 22.89
C PHE A 24 -5.04 -7.47 22.22
N VAL A 25 -5.47 -8.47 23.00
CA VAL A 25 -5.91 -9.77 22.46
C VAL A 25 -7.10 -9.61 21.52
N LEU A 26 -8.10 -8.80 21.90
CA LEU A 26 -9.28 -8.56 21.07
C LEU A 26 -8.93 -7.87 19.74
N LEU A 27 -8.12 -6.80 19.78
CA LEU A 27 -7.69 -6.09 18.58
C LEU A 27 -6.82 -6.96 17.68
N TRP A 28 -5.93 -7.77 18.27
CA TRP A 28 -5.06 -8.65 17.48
C TRP A 28 -5.84 -9.81 16.85
N ALA A 29 -6.80 -10.40 17.57
CA ALA A 29 -7.73 -11.38 17.01
C ALA A 29 -8.57 -10.77 15.88
N TYR A 30 -9.08 -9.55 16.08
CA TYR A 30 -9.78 -8.80 15.04
C TYR A 30 -8.91 -8.63 13.79
N LEU A 31 -7.65 -8.22 13.95
CA LEU A 31 -6.70 -8.07 12.84
C LEU A 31 -6.40 -9.38 12.11
N PHE A 32 -6.25 -10.49 12.84
CA PHE A 32 -6.07 -11.81 12.23
C PHE A 32 -7.28 -12.22 11.38
N VAL A 33 -8.50 -12.09 11.92
CA VAL A 33 -9.71 -12.42 11.15
C VAL A 33 -9.84 -11.47 9.96
N ARG A 34 -9.67 -10.16 10.16
CA ARG A 34 -9.77 -9.14 9.11
C ARG A 34 -8.77 -9.37 7.99
N SER A 35 -7.50 -9.63 8.31
CA SER A 35 -6.46 -9.90 7.30
C SER A 35 -6.73 -11.16 6.46
N TYR A 36 -7.50 -12.11 6.99
CA TYR A 36 -7.95 -13.28 6.25
C TYR A 36 -9.18 -12.98 5.38
N THR A 37 -10.15 -12.21 5.87
CA THR A 37 -11.46 -12.02 5.22
C THR A 37 -11.57 -10.81 4.31
N VAL A 38 -10.82 -9.73 4.58
CA VAL A 38 -10.91 -8.47 3.81
C VAL A 38 -10.37 -8.68 2.40
N PHE A 39 -11.08 -8.13 1.41
CA PHE A 39 -10.66 -8.15 0.01
C PHE A 39 -9.25 -7.55 -0.17
N PHE A 40 -8.50 -8.02 -1.17
CA PHE A 40 -7.17 -7.49 -1.45
C PHE A 40 -7.24 -6.15 -2.17
N VAL A 41 -6.30 -5.25 -1.89
CA VAL A 41 -6.20 -3.96 -2.56
C VAL A 41 -5.23 -4.07 -3.75
N HIS A 42 -5.37 -3.23 -4.77
CA HIS A 42 -4.54 -3.20 -5.98
C HIS A 42 -3.04 -3.26 -5.64
N ASP A 43 -2.61 -2.39 -4.73
CA ASP A 43 -1.18 -2.28 -4.39
C ASP A 43 -0.64 -3.54 -3.69
N GLU A 44 -1.49 -4.36 -3.05
CA GLU A 44 -1.09 -5.67 -2.51
C GLU A 44 -0.83 -6.67 -3.63
N ILE A 45 -1.65 -6.65 -4.70
CA ILE A 45 -1.47 -7.48 -5.89
C ILE A 45 -0.16 -7.10 -6.59
N VAL A 46 0.07 -5.79 -6.79
CA VAL A 46 1.32 -5.29 -7.37
C VAL A 46 2.50 -5.71 -6.53
N THR A 47 2.42 -5.56 -5.21
CA THR A 47 3.49 -5.97 -4.29
C THR A 47 3.78 -7.46 -4.41
N PHE A 48 2.74 -8.30 -4.45
CA PHE A 48 2.90 -9.74 -4.59
C PHE A 48 3.64 -10.11 -5.87
N TRP A 49 3.14 -9.66 -7.03
CA TRP A 49 3.70 -10.04 -8.32
C TRP A 49 5.06 -9.40 -8.61
N MET A 50 5.26 -8.13 -8.27
CA MET A 50 6.51 -7.43 -8.59
C MET A 50 7.65 -7.73 -7.62
N TYR A 51 7.35 -8.03 -6.35
CA TYR A 51 8.38 -8.11 -5.30
C TYR A 51 8.42 -9.44 -4.55
N VAL A 52 7.27 -10.06 -4.26
CA VAL A 52 7.20 -11.28 -3.43
C VAL A 52 7.51 -12.54 -4.22
N VAL A 53 6.99 -12.63 -5.45
CA VAL A 53 7.21 -13.77 -6.36
C VAL A 53 8.70 -13.89 -6.69
N HIS A 54 9.32 -12.86 -7.25
CA HIS A 54 10.76 -12.87 -7.56
C HIS A 54 11.69 -12.74 -6.33
N TRP A 55 11.13 -12.35 -5.18
CA TRP A 55 11.82 -12.19 -3.90
C TRP A 55 13.16 -11.47 -3.98
N ASN A 56 13.10 -10.22 -4.44
CA ASN A 56 14.24 -9.33 -4.48
C ASN A 56 14.02 -8.14 -3.52
N PRO A 57 14.33 -8.31 -2.22
CA PRO A 57 14.08 -7.30 -1.21
C PRO A 57 15.22 -6.25 -1.09
N ILE A 58 16.20 -6.30 -1.99
CA ILE A 58 17.32 -5.35 -2.00
C ILE A 58 16.92 -4.11 -2.83
N PRO A 59 17.05 -2.89 -2.28
CA PRO A 59 16.81 -1.67 -3.05
C PRO A 59 17.64 -1.63 -4.33
N SER A 60 17.11 -0.95 -5.36
CA SER A 60 17.67 -0.83 -6.72
C SER A 60 17.90 -2.11 -7.54
N HIS A 61 17.72 -3.31 -6.98
CA HIS A 61 17.98 -4.57 -7.71
C HIS A 61 16.74 -5.15 -8.42
N GLY A 62 15.53 -4.70 -8.07
CA GLY A 62 14.25 -5.13 -8.66
C GLY A 62 13.52 -3.99 -9.39
N PHE A 63 12.23 -4.17 -9.65
CA PHE A 63 11.40 -3.10 -10.23
C PHE A 63 11.42 -1.85 -9.34
N ILE A 64 11.89 -0.73 -9.89
CA ILE A 64 12.10 0.51 -9.14
C ILE A 64 10.79 1.30 -9.09
N ASP A 65 10.17 1.33 -7.91
CA ASP A 65 8.97 2.11 -7.66
C ASP A 65 8.85 2.47 -6.16
N ALA A 66 8.20 3.59 -5.86
CA ALA A 66 7.92 4.00 -4.48
C ALA A 66 6.95 3.05 -3.77
N ASN A 67 6.23 2.19 -4.52
CA ASN A 67 5.37 1.16 -3.95
C ASN A 67 6.14 0.01 -3.27
N ASN A 68 7.45 -0.14 -3.50
CA ASN A 68 8.22 -1.22 -2.89
C ASN A 68 8.48 -0.97 -1.40
N HIS A 69 7.84 -1.76 -0.55
CA HIS A 69 8.08 -1.80 0.88
C HIS A 69 9.03 -2.96 1.21
N PHE A 70 10.34 -2.71 1.16
CA PHE A 70 11.35 -3.78 1.18
C PHE A 70 11.25 -4.76 2.35
N LEU A 71 11.01 -4.28 3.59
CA LEU A 71 10.85 -5.17 4.75
C LEU A 71 9.61 -6.07 4.60
N LEU A 72 8.51 -5.52 4.07
CA LEU A 72 7.31 -6.30 3.79
C LEU A 72 7.63 -7.34 2.71
N SER A 73 8.23 -6.95 1.59
CA SER A 73 8.62 -7.84 0.49
C SER A 73 9.54 -8.98 0.96
N LEU A 74 10.48 -8.68 1.86
CA LEU A 74 11.37 -9.66 2.48
C LEU A 74 10.58 -10.69 3.31
N ILE A 75 9.75 -10.22 4.24
CA ILE A 75 8.98 -11.10 5.15
C ILE A 75 7.94 -11.90 4.38
N ALA A 76 7.18 -11.24 3.50
CA ALA A 76 6.16 -11.88 2.69
C ALA A 76 6.76 -12.94 1.78
N GLY A 77 7.87 -12.65 1.09
CA GLY A 77 8.54 -13.64 0.22
C GLY A 77 9.12 -14.82 0.99
N GLY A 78 9.54 -14.61 2.24
CA GLY A 78 9.91 -15.70 3.15
C GLY A 78 8.71 -16.56 3.55
N PHE A 79 7.58 -15.95 3.91
CA PHE A 79 6.38 -16.69 4.31
C PHE A 79 5.71 -17.43 3.15
N THR A 80 5.62 -16.84 1.96
CA THR A 80 5.04 -17.54 0.79
C THR A 80 5.81 -18.81 0.44
N ARG A 81 7.14 -18.79 0.60
CA ARG A 81 8.02 -19.96 0.44
C ARG A 81 7.89 -20.96 1.59
N LEU A 82 7.88 -20.47 2.84
CA LEU A 82 7.76 -21.31 4.03
C LEU A 82 6.44 -22.11 4.05
N PHE A 83 5.33 -21.45 3.70
CA PHE A 83 4.00 -22.05 3.67
C PHE A 83 3.60 -22.61 2.30
N GLN A 84 4.45 -22.44 1.27
CA GLN A 84 4.17 -22.83 -0.11
C GLN A 84 2.78 -22.36 -0.58
N SER A 85 2.47 -21.09 -0.33
CA SER A 85 1.12 -20.54 -0.53
C SER A 85 1.17 -19.14 -1.12
N GLU A 86 0.35 -18.93 -2.15
CA GLU A 86 0.13 -17.64 -2.81
C GLU A 86 -1.02 -16.83 -2.17
N SER A 87 -1.58 -17.31 -1.05
CA SER A 87 -2.69 -16.64 -0.40
C SER A 87 -2.28 -15.24 0.05
N ILE A 88 -3.12 -14.23 -0.23
CA ILE A 88 -2.83 -12.86 0.23
C ILE A 88 -2.72 -12.78 1.76
N PHE A 89 -3.44 -13.64 2.48
CA PHE A 89 -3.32 -13.73 3.92
C PHE A 89 -1.88 -14.00 4.37
N VAL A 90 -1.16 -14.89 3.66
CA VAL A 90 0.25 -15.22 3.95
C VAL A 90 1.16 -14.01 3.71
N VAL A 91 0.89 -13.22 2.67
CA VAL A 91 1.59 -11.97 2.38
C VAL A 91 1.35 -10.91 3.49
N ARG A 92 0.13 -10.87 4.05
CA ARG A 92 -0.27 -9.95 5.12
C ARG A 92 0.30 -10.30 6.50
N LEU A 93 0.69 -11.55 6.73
CA LEU A 93 1.15 -12.03 8.05
C LEU A 93 2.24 -11.16 8.67
N GLY A 94 3.19 -10.66 7.87
CA GLY A 94 4.25 -9.79 8.36
C GLY A 94 3.70 -8.51 9.03
N SER A 95 2.68 -7.90 8.44
CA SER A 95 2.02 -6.71 8.99
C SER A 95 1.19 -7.04 10.25
N VAL A 96 0.46 -8.15 10.24
CA VAL A 96 -0.34 -8.61 11.40
C VAL A 96 0.54 -8.92 12.60
N LEU A 97 1.71 -9.53 12.37
CA LEU A 97 2.70 -9.84 13.41
C LEU A 97 3.48 -8.60 13.89
N ALA A 98 3.38 -7.46 13.20
CA ALA A 98 3.95 -6.20 13.65
C ALA A 98 3.08 -5.51 14.73
N PHE A 99 1.78 -5.83 14.81
CA PHE A 99 0.87 -5.22 15.77
C PHE A 99 1.28 -5.40 17.24
N PRO A 100 1.76 -6.58 17.71
CA PRO A 100 2.33 -6.72 19.04
C PRO A 100 3.50 -5.77 19.33
N ILE A 101 4.39 -5.56 18.37
CA ILE A 101 5.52 -4.61 18.52
C ILE A 101 4.95 -3.20 18.70
N TYR A 102 4.02 -2.80 17.83
CA TYR A 102 3.32 -1.50 17.91
C TYR A 102 2.64 -1.29 19.27
N PHE A 103 1.79 -2.23 19.69
CA PHE A 103 1.03 -2.13 20.93
C PHE A 103 1.95 -2.05 22.16
N TRP A 104 2.94 -2.94 22.26
CA TRP A 104 3.79 -3.00 23.45
C TRP A 104 4.80 -1.87 23.52
N SER A 105 5.32 -1.40 22.38
CA SER A 105 6.14 -0.18 22.36
C SER A 105 5.34 1.05 22.78
N THR A 106 4.09 1.17 22.31
CA THR A 106 3.17 2.22 22.78
C THR A 106 2.92 2.12 24.29
N PHE A 107 2.63 0.91 24.78
CA PHE A 107 2.36 0.66 26.20
C PHE A 107 3.56 1.02 27.09
N ARG A 108 4.78 0.73 26.62
CA ARG A 108 6.03 1.02 27.33
C ARG A 108 6.33 2.53 27.42
N LEU A 109 5.77 3.35 26.53
CA LEU A 109 5.84 4.82 26.62
C LEU A 109 5.03 5.40 27.79
N LYS A 110 4.30 4.59 28.57
CA LYS A 110 3.67 5.03 29.84
C LYS A 110 4.61 5.73 30.80
N ILE A 111 5.91 5.45 30.70
CA ILE A 111 6.96 6.09 31.50
C ILE A 111 7.04 7.61 31.29
N LEU A 112 6.51 8.11 30.18
CA LEU A 112 6.46 9.54 29.85
C LEU A 112 5.26 10.27 30.47
N PHE A 113 4.31 9.53 31.07
CA PHE A 113 3.07 10.08 31.59
C PHE A 113 3.07 10.07 33.12
N GLN A 114 2.45 11.10 33.69
CA GLN A 114 2.16 11.22 35.11
C GLN A 114 0.74 10.73 35.44
N GLU A 115 -0.25 11.05 34.58
CA GLU A 115 -1.64 10.63 34.80
C GLU A 115 -2.02 9.38 34.00
N LYS A 116 -2.55 8.37 34.70
CA LYS A 116 -2.95 7.09 34.08
C LYS A 116 -3.99 7.23 32.98
N TRP A 117 -4.91 8.18 33.12
CA TRP A 117 -6.01 8.35 32.15
C TRP A 117 -5.55 9.02 30.87
N ASN A 118 -4.57 9.91 30.94
CA ASN A 118 -3.93 10.50 29.76
C ASN A 118 -3.13 9.43 29.01
N PHE A 119 -2.39 8.57 29.73
CA PHE A 119 -1.71 7.43 29.13
C PHE A 119 -2.69 6.44 28.46
N ILE A 120 -3.77 6.05 29.16
CA ILE A 120 -4.79 5.15 28.59
C ILE A 120 -5.41 5.79 27.34
N SER A 121 -5.68 7.10 27.38
CA SER A 121 -6.21 7.85 26.24
C SER A 121 -5.24 7.82 25.05
N PHE A 122 -3.97 8.10 25.29
CA PHE A 122 -2.91 8.01 24.29
C PHE A 122 -2.82 6.62 23.66
N LEU A 123 -2.80 5.56 24.48
CA LEU A 123 -2.71 4.18 24.00
C LEU A 123 -3.93 3.84 23.14
N LEU A 124 -5.15 4.09 23.65
CA LEU A 124 -6.38 3.78 22.95
C LEU A 124 -6.49 4.56 21.64
N LEU A 125 -6.19 5.85 21.63
CA LEU A 125 -6.21 6.66 20.40
C LEU A 125 -5.35 6.04 19.29
N LEU A 126 -4.14 5.59 19.61
CA LEU A 126 -3.26 4.99 18.62
C LEU A 126 -3.72 3.61 18.14
N VAL A 127 -4.23 2.76 19.05
CA VAL A 127 -4.59 1.37 18.71
C VAL A 127 -6.03 1.20 18.22
N THR A 128 -6.91 2.18 18.43
CA THR A 128 -8.30 2.19 17.97
C THR A 128 -8.58 3.30 16.96
N THR A 129 -7.58 3.80 16.24
CA THR A 129 -7.81 4.68 15.08
C THR A 129 -8.03 3.79 13.85
N PRO A 130 -9.21 3.85 13.19
CA PRO A 130 -9.52 3.00 12.01
C PRO A 130 -8.49 3.12 10.89
N PHE A 131 -8.06 4.35 10.60
CA PHE A 131 -7.02 4.64 9.62
C PHE A 131 -5.72 3.89 9.90
N LEU A 132 -5.23 3.89 11.15
CA LEU A 132 -3.96 3.25 11.52
C LEU A 132 -4.08 1.73 11.62
N ILE A 133 -5.14 1.24 12.27
CA ILE A 133 -5.30 -0.19 12.53
C ILE A 133 -5.46 -0.99 11.23
N ASP A 134 -6.09 -0.41 10.20
CA ASP A 134 -6.32 -1.06 8.93
C ASP A 134 -5.00 -1.46 8.21
N PHE A 135 -3.95 -0.65 8.34
CA PHE A 135 -2.64 -0.98 7.74
C PHE A 135 -1.95 -2.21 8.34
N PHE A 136 -2.32 -2.63 9.57
CA PHE A 136 -1.84 -3.90 10.13
C PHE A 136 -2.54 -5.11 9.50
N GLY A 137 -3.70 -4.92 8.87
CA GLY A 137 -4.45 -5.97 8.18
C GLY A 137 -4.09 -6.12 6.70
N LEU A 138 -3.29 -5.20 6.15
CA LEU A 138 -2.91 -5.17 4.73
C LEU A 138 -1.42 -5.46 4.54
N ALA A 139 -1.07 -6.07 3.41
CA ALA A 139 0.29 -6.22 2.92
C ALA A 139 0.77 -4.91 2.30
N ARG A 140 0.85 -3.89 3.17
CA ARG A 140 1.44 -2.57 2.90
C ARG A 140 2.49 -2.32 3.99
N GLY A 141 3.58 -1.64 3.67
CA GLY A 141 4.69 -1.45 4.62
C GLY A 141 4.34 -0.54 5.81
N TYR A 142 3.21 0.16 5.77
CA TYR A 142 2.83 1.14 6.79
C TYR A 142 2.64 0.55 8.20
N GLY A 143 2.01 -0.62 8.35
CA GLY A 143 1.84 -1.26 9.67
C GLY A 143 3.19 -1.60 10.33
N LEU A 144 4.10 -2.21 9.56
CA LEU A 144 5.48 -2.47 9.96
C LEU A 144 6.24 -1.17 10.28
N ALA A 145 6.12 -0.16 9.42
CA ALA A 145 6.78 1.14 9.60
C ALA A 145 6.35 1.82 10.91
N LEU A 146 5.06 1.85 11.20
CA LEU A 146 4.52 2.42 12.44
C LEU A 146 4.95 1.62 13.68
N ALA A 147 4.99 0.28 13.60
CA ALA A 147 5.47 -0.57 14.67
C ALA A 147 6.93 -0.28 15.03
N PHE A 148 7.81 -0.24 14.02
CA PHE A 148 9.24 0.02 14.22
C PHE A 148 9.54 1.49 14.53
N LEU A 149 8.72 2.44 14.07
CA LEU A 149 8.76 3.84 14.50
C LEU A 149 8.56 3.96 16.02
N LEU A 150 7.46 3.39 16.54
CA LEU A 150 7.18 3.44 17.98
C LEU A 150 8.18 2.65 18.81
N PHE A 151 8.63 1.50 18.31
CA PHE A 151 9.73 0.75 18.93
C PHE A 151 10.99 1.61 19.03
N SER A 152 11.39 2.27 17.94
CA SER A 152 12.57 3.13 17.94
C SER A 152 12.45 4.29 18.93
N LEU A 153 11.33 5.03 18.90
CA LEU A 153 11.09 6.13 19.85
C LEU A 153 11.11 5.64 21.30
N GLN A 154 10.51 4.49 21.58
CA GLN A 154 10.52 3.87 22.91
C GLN A 154 11.94 3.49 23.34
N GLN A 155 12.77 2.99 22.42
CA GLN A 155 14.16 2.67 22.70
C GLN A 155 15.03 3.93 22.89
N VAL A 156 14.79 5.02 22.15
CA VAL A 156 15.42 6.33 22.36
C VAL A 156 15.09 6.89 23.74
N VAL A 157 13.81 6.87 24.13
CA VAL A 157 13.36 7.28 25.47
C VAL A 157 14.08 6.48 26.56
N PHE A 158 14.14 5.15 26.41
CA PHE A 158 14.82 4.29 27.37
C PHE A 158 16.33 4.55 27.41
N HIS A 159 16.94 4.85 26.26
CA HIS A 159 18.35 5.21 26.21
C HIS A 159 18.63 6.52 26.94
N PHE A 160 17.78 7.54 26.76
CA PHE A 160 17.92 8.81 27.47
C PHE A 160 17.75 8.67 28.98
N ARG A 161 16.85 7.80 29.45
CA ARG A 161 16.61 7.60 30.89
C ARG A 161 17.59 6.65 31.57
N PHE A 162 17.99 5.58 30.88
CA PHE A 162 18.70 4.45 31.50
C PHE A 162 20.11 4.22 30.94
N GLY A 163 20.48 4.86 29.81
CA GLY A 163 21.85 4.84 29.28
C GLY A 163 22.36 3.48 28.78
N SER A 164 21.48 2.49 28.54
CA SER A 164 21.90 1.13 28.18
C SER A 164 22.36 1.01 26.72
N LYS A 165 23.47 0.30 26.46
CA LYS A 165 23.95 0.01 25.09
C LYS A 165 22.92 -0.77 24.26
N TRP A 166 22.12 -1.63 24.89
CA TRP A 166 21.07 -2.38 24.22
C TRP A 166 19.91 -1.48 23.81
N THR A 167 19.64 -0.41 24.57
CA THR A 167 18.64 0.58 24.19
C THR A 167 19.07 1.41 22.99
N LEU A 168 20.37 1.74 22.90
CA LEU A 168 20.95 2.39 21.73
C LEU A 168 20.90 1.50 20.48
N PHE A 169 21.34 0.25 20.60
CA PHE A 169 21.28 -0.72 19.51
C PHE A 169 19.83 -0.93 19.04
N GLY A 170 18.89 -1.12 19.97
CA GLY A 170 17.47 -1.26 19.67
C GLY A 170 16.89 -0.03 18.96
N ALA A 171 17.32 1.19 19.32
CA ALA A 171 16.90 2.40 18.63
C ALA A 171 17.44 2.47 17.19
N CYS A 172 18.73 2.15 16.98
CA CYS A 172 19.29 2.08 15.63
C CYS A 172 18.57 1.03 14.79
N LEU A 173 18.39 -0.19 15.31
CA LEU A 173 17.69 -1.26 14.62
C LEU A 173 16.24 -0.88 14.30
N GLY A 174 15.53 -0.26 15.26
CA GLY A 174 14.17 0.23 15.05
C GLY A 174 14.07 1.27 13.94
N TRP A 175 14.98 2.25 13.90
CA TRP A 175 15.00 3.24 12.82
C TRP A 175 15.30 2.61 11.45
N LEU A 176 16.27 1.70 11.38
CA LEU A 176 16.60 1.01 10.12
C LEU A 176 15.42 0.17 9.62
N LEU A 177 14.77 -0.61 10.49
CA LEU A 177 13.61 -1.41 10.13
C LEU A 177 12.39 -0.54 9.75
N ALA A 178 12.23 0.62 10.40
CA ALA A 178 11.17 1.56 10.06
C ALA A 178 11.34 2.13 8.64
N VAL A 179 12.56 2.53 8.26
CA VAL A 179 12.88 3.02 6.90
C VAL A 179 12.79 1.89 5.88
N TYR A 180 13.26 0.70 6.23
CA TYR A 180 13.17 -0.47 5.37
C TYR A 180 11.72 -0.91 5.10
N ALA A 181 10.80 -0.62 6.04
CA ALA A 181 9.37 -0.80 5.84
C ALA A 181 8.73 0.34 5.03
N SER A 182 9.14 1.59 5.24
CA SER A 182 8.64 2.74 4.49
C SER A 182 9.68 3.86 4.42
N LEU A 183 10.08 4.24 3.20
CA LEU A 183 11.02 5.33 2.95
C LEU A 183 10.52 6.69 3.45
N THR A 184 9.20 6.86 3.64
CA THR A 184 8.61 8.08 4.22
C THR A 184 9.15 8.39 5.63
N LEU A 185 9.71 7.40 6.33
CA LEU A 185 10.30 7.58 7.66
C LEU A 185 11.79 7.96 7.64
N LEU A 186 12.43 8.02 6.47
CA LEU A 186 13.86 8.33 6.34
C LEU A 186 14.25 9.65 7.01
N PRO A 187 13.55 10.79 6.80
CA PRO A 187 13.89 12.04 7.48
C PRO A 187 13.89 11.91 9.01
N PHE A 188 12.94 11.14 9.56
CA PHE A 188 12.81 10.95 11.01
C PHE A 188 13.87 10.01 11.57
N ALA A 189 14.26 8.99 10.81
CA ALA A 189 15.37 8.13 11.17
C ALA A 189 16.69 8.91 11.21
N LEU A 190 16.96 9.78 10.23
CA LEU A 190 18.12 10.66 10.23
C LEU A 190 18.12 11.61 11.43
N LEU A 191 16.98 12.23 11.74
CA LEU A 191 16.83 13.08 12.92
C LEU A 191 17.04 12.29 14.23
N GLY A 192 16.47 11.09 14.34
CA GLY A 192 16.60 10.23 15.52
C GLY A 192 18.03 9.76 15.75
N VAL A 193 18.71 9.30 14.70
CA VAL A 193 20.13 8.91 14.75
C VAL A 193 21.00 10.13 15.07
N GLY A 194 20.74 11.29 14.47
CA GLY A 194 21.44 12.54 14.79
C GLY A 194 21.31 12.94 16.26
N LEU A 195 20.10 12.87 16.84
CA LEU A 195 19.88 13.12 18.26
C LEU A 195 20.64 12.13 19.15
N LEU A 196 20.69 10.85 18.77
CA LEU A 196 21.46 9.83 19.50
C LEU A 196 22.97 10.09 19.43
N VAL A 197 23.50 10.51 18.26
CA VAL A 197 24.91 10.94 18.13
C VAL A 197 25.20 12.08 19.08
N LEU A 198 24.38 13.13 19.09
CA LEU A 198 24.56 14.27 20.00
C LEU A 198 24.51 13.86 21.48
N PHE A 199 23.59 12.94 21.85
CA PHE A 199 23.49 12.42 23.22
C PHE A 199 24.73 11.60 23.62
N VAL A 200 25.19 10.71 22.74
CA VAL A 200 26.38 9.87 22.96
C VAL A 200 27.64 10.72 23.10
N LEU A 201 27.81 11.73 22.25
CA LEU A 201 28.94 12.67 22.32
C LEU A 201 28.90 13.49 23.62
N LYS A 202 27.73 14.02 24.00
CA LYS A 202 27.54 14.75 25.26
C LYS A 202 27.94 13.91 26.48
N ASN A 203 27.61 12.61 26.47
CA ASN A 203 27.92 11.68 27.55
C ASN A 203 29.29 11.00 27.41
N ARG A 204 30.11 11.39 26.42
CA ARG A 204 31.45 10.84 26.15
C ARG A 204 31.49 9.31 26.00
N SER A 205 30.40 8.70 25.50
CA SER A 205 30.28 7.25 25.33
C SER A 205 30.72 6.80 23.93
N TYR A 206 32.00 6.98 23.59
CA TYR A 206 32.47 6.84 22.20
C TYR A 206 32.25 5.45 21.58
N LEU A 207 32.20 4.37 22.38
CA LEU A 207 31.85 3.03 21.88
C LEU A 207 30.40 2.96 21.34
N GLY A 208 29.51 3.83 21.82
CA GLY A 208 28.16 3.98 21.28
C GLY A 208 28.12 4.56 19.87
N LEU A 209 29.23 5.14 19.36
CA LEU A 209 29.28 5.65 17.99
C LEU A 209 29.29 4.53 16.94
N ILE A 210 29.78 3.33 17.27
CA ILE A 210 29.85 2.21 16.32
C ILE A 210 28.47 1.87 15.71
N PRO A 211 27.42 1.55 16.50
CA PRO A 211 26.10 1.27 15.93
C PRO A 211 25.48 2.49 15.22
N LEU A 212 25.86 3.72 15.59
CA LEU A 212 25.38 4.95 14.95
C LEU A 212 26.04 5.21 13.60
N VAL A 213 27.33 4.89 13.45
CA VAL A 213 28.05 4.96 12.18
C VAL A 213 27.45 3.95 11.21
N VAL A 214 27.24 2.71 11.65
CA VAL A 214 26.59 1.67 10.83
C VAL A 214 25.19 2.12 10.41
N ALA A 215 24.39 2.63 11.35
CA ALA A 215 23.05 3.15 11.02
C ALA A 215 23.11 4.31 10.02
N THR A 216 24.04 5.25 10.20
CA THR A 216 24.22 6.39 9.28
C THR A 216 24.59 5.94 7.88
N ILE A 217 25.49 4.95 7.72
CA ILE A 217 25.88 4.41 6.41
C ILE A 217 24.67 3.79 5.71
N VAL A 218 23.90 2.96 6.42
CA VAL A 218 22.72 2.30 5.86
C VAL A 218 21.62 3.31 5.51
N LEU A 219 21.39 4.32 6.37
CA LEU A 219 20.45 5.41 6.06
C LEU A 219 20.93 6.26 4.87
N GLY A 220 22.24 6.46 4.71
CA GLY A 220 22.83 7.12 3.55
C GLY A 220 22.49 6.39 2.24
N TYR A 221 22.56 5.05 2.24
CA TYR A 221 22.13 4.24 1.10
C TYR A 221 20.63 4.39 0.79
N PHE A 222 19.76 4.43 1.80
CA PHE A 222 18.33 4.71 1.57
C PHE A 222 18.06 6.15 1.08
N ALA A 223 18.90 7.11 1.49
CA ALA A 223 18.83 8.48 0.99
C ALA A 223 19.18 8.53 -0.50
N ASP A 224 20.27 7.87 -0.90
CA ASP A 224 20.68 7.72 -2.29
C ASP A 224 19.56 7.07 -3.13
N TYR A 225 19.00 5.97 -2.66
CA TYR A 225 17.85 5.33 -3.32
C TYR A 225 16.61 6.25 -3.42
N SER A 226 16.36 7.08 -2.41
CA SER A 226 15.25 8.06 -2.45
C SER A 226 15.48 9.15 -3.50
N PHE A 227 16.74 9.57 -3.71
CA PHE A 227 17.09 10.49 -4.80
C PHE A 227 16.95 9.82 -6.17
N LEU A 228 17.35 8.55 -6.31
CA LEU A 228 17.09 7.77 -7.53
C LEU A 228 15.59 7.71 -7.87
N LEU A 229 14.73 7.45 -6.87
CA LEU A 229 13.28 7.49 -7.07
C LEU A 229 12.80 8.87 -7.52
N LYS A 230 13.37 9.94 -6.98
CA LYS A 230 13.04 11.31 -7.40
C LYS A 230 13.44 11.56 -8.86
N GLU A 231 14.65 11.19 -9.25
CA GLU A 231 15.16 11.35 -10.62
C GLU A 231 14.32 10.58 -11.64
N LEU A 232 13.82 9.40 -11.26
CA LEU A 232 12.92 8.59 -12.09
C LEU A 232 11.45 9.05 -12.05
N GLY A 233 11.11 10.14 -11.35
CA GLY A 233 9.74 10.60 -11.21
C GLY A 233 8.84 9.65 -10.40
N LYS A 234 9.42 8.75 -9.61
CA LYS A 234 8.71 7.73 -8.84
C LYS A 234 8.18 8.22 -7.49
N LEU A 235 8.60 9.41 -7.05
CA LEU A 235 8.01 10.10 -5.89
C LEU A 235 6.74 10.89 -6.29
N TYR A 236 5.84 10.26 -7.04
CA TYR A 236 4.65 10.90 -7.61
C TYR A 236 3.48 11.06 -6.63
N TYR A 237 3.44 10.28 -5.56
CA TYR A 237 2.31 10.24 -4.65
C TYR A 237 2.24 11.49 -3.74
N GLY A 238 1.09 12.17 -3.76
CA GLY A 238 0.87 13.47 -3.10
C GLY A 238 0.57 14.58 -4.11
N GLY A 239 0.55 15.84 -3.65
CA GLY A 239 0.26 16.99 -4.50
C GLY A 239 1.04 18.26 -4.17
N THR A 240 0.81 19.31 -4.94
CA THR A 240 1.52 20.60 -4.86
C THR A 240 0.63 21.77 -4.44
N GLU A 241 -0.67 21.53 -4.20
CA GLU A 241 -1.66 22.58 -3.88
C GLU A 241 -1.47 23.17 -2.48
N GLY A 242 -0.85 22.42 -1.56
CA GLY A 242 -0.41 22.93 -0.26
C GLY A 242 -0.51 21.90 0.85
N PHE A 243 0.18 22.17 1.97
CA PHE A 243 0.20 21.28 3.14
C PHE A 243 -1.19 20.97 3.70
N PHE A 244 -2.06 21.99 3.84
CA PHE A 244 -3.40 21.76 4.36
C PHE A 244 -4.26 20.93 3.40
N GLN A 245 -4.25 21.30 2.12
CA GLN A 245 -5.07 20.67 1.08
C GLN A 245 -4.65 19.21 0.84
N ASN A 246 -3.37 18.96 0.63
CA ASN A 246 -2.86 17.62 0.26
C ASN A 246 -2.56 16.72 1.46
N THR A 247 -2.17 17.27 2.61
CA THR A 247 -1.77 16.46 3.78
C THR A 247 -2.81 16.47 4.90
N ILE A 248 -3.28 17.64 5.32
CA ILE A 248 -4.17 17.72 6.49
C ILE A 248 -5.58 17.26 6.15
N HIS A 249 -6.21 17.80 5.11
CA HIS A 249 -7.61 17.49 4.77
C HIS A 249 -7.80 16.04 4.34
N THR A 250 -6.78 15.44 3.74
CA THR A 250 -6.75 14.04 3.34
C THR A 250 -6.65 13.15 4.58
N LEU A 251 -5.71 13.43 5.49
CA LEU A 251 -5.61 12.73 6.78
C LEU A 251 -6.88 12.88 7.63
N THR A 252 -7.44 14.10 7.78
CA THR A 252 -8.62 14.31 8.63
C THR A 252 -9.87 13.65 8.06
N PHE A 253 -9.94 13.49 6.74
CA PHE A 253 -11.01 12.73 6.10
C PHE A 253 -10.95 11.26 6.50
N TYR A 254 -9.78 10.60 6.42
CA TYR A 254 -9.66 9.21 6.86
C TYR A 254 -9.76 9.03 8.38
N LEU A 255 -9.29 10.02 9.16
CA LEU A 255 -9.34 9.96 10.62
C LEU A 255 -10.74 10.19 11.18
N TRP A 256 -11.48 11.16 10.61
CA TRP A 256 -12.71 11.68 11.23
C TRP A 256 -13.86 11.93 10.25
N GLN A 257 -13.70 11.64 8.95
CA GLN A 257 -14.70 11.89 7.90
C GLN A 257 -15.10 13.37 7.80
N VAL A 258 -14.16 14.28 8.12
CA VAL A 258 -14.41 15.73 8.13
C VAL A 258 -13.34 16.45 7.30
N LYS A 259 -13.82 17.38 6.47
CA LYS A 259 -13.02 18.40 5.79
C LYS A 259 -13.61 19.77 6.14
N GLY A 260 -12.79 20.75 6.49
CA GLY A 260 -13.29 22.11 6.75
C GLY A 260 -12.29 23.03 7.43
N VAL A 261 -12.38 24.32 7.09
CA VAL A 261 -11.49 25.38 7.58
C VAL A 261 -11.54 25.52 9.11
N TRP A 262 -12.68 25.27 9.74
CA TRP A 262 -12.79 25.30 11.20
C TRP A 262 -11.89 24.26 11.87
N LEU A 263 -11.70 23.11 11.24
CA LEU A 263 -10.82 22.05 11.73
C LEU A 263 -9.36 22.47 11.60
N ASP A 264 -9.01 23.17 10.52
CA ASP A 264 -7.66 23.74 10.34
C ASP A 264 -7.33 24.71 11.49
N VAL A 265 -8.26 25.58 11.87
CA VAL A 265 -8.08 26.50 13.01
C VAL A 265 -7.86 25.73 14.31
N VAL A 266 -8.63 24.68 14.56
CA VAL A 266 -8.48 23.83 15.76
C VAL A 266 -7.11 23.13 15.76
N LEU A 267 -6.70 22.54 14.63
CA LEU A 267 -5.43 21.85 14.50
C LEU A 267 -4.23 22.81 14.64
N VAL A 268 -4.34 24.03 14.10
CA VAL A 268 -3.34 25.09 14.28
C VAL A 268 -3.26 25.51 15.75
N ALA A 269 -4.40 25.70 16.42
CA ALA A 269 -4.43 26.05 17.85
C ALA A 269 -3.79 24.95 18.72
N MET A 270 -4.11 23.68 18.43
CA MET A 270 -3.50 22.52 19.11
C MET A 270 -2.00 22.41 18.83
N SER A 271 -1.57 22.65 17.59
CA SER A 271 -0.15 22.68 17.21
C SER A 271 0.58 23.84 17.91
N GLY A 272 -0.06 25.00 18.03
CA GLY A 272 0.45 26.14 18.79
C GLY A 272 0.57 25.85 20.28
N PHE A 273 -0.39 25.13 20.86
CA PHE A 273 -0.30 24.65 22.24
C PHE A 273 0.88 23.67 22.44
N ILE A 274 1.05 22.71 21.52
CA ILE A 274 2.20 21.78 21.54
C ILE A 274 3.51 22.56 21.47
N LEU A 275 3.63 23.52 20.56
CA LEU A 275 4.80 24.39 20.44
C LEU A 275 5.07 25.15 21.74
N PHE A 276 4.05 25.80 22.31
CA PHE A 276 4.17 26.55 23.55
C PHE A 276 4.66 25.69 24.72
N VAL A 277 4.05 24.52 24.94
CA VAL A 277 4.43 23.61 26.02
C VAL A 277 5.84 23.06 25.79
N THR A 278 6.19 22.69 24.56
CA THR A 278 7.52 22.20 24.18
C THR A 278 8.60 23.25 24.43
N VAL A 279 8.37 24.49 23.99
CA VAL A 279 9.30 25.61 24.23
C VAL A 279 9.43 25.89 25.71
N ARG A 280 8.34 25.96 26.46
CA ARG A 280 8.37 26.16 27.92
C ARG A 280 9.17 25.08 28.63
N ALA A 281 8.94 23.80 28.28
CA ALA A 281 9.63 22.68 28.88
C ALA A 281 11.13 22.69 28.54
N TYR A 282 11.49 22.99 27.29
CA TYR A 282 12.88 23.19 26.88
C TYR A 282 13.54 24.38 27.60
N LEU A 283 12.86 25.52 27.73
CA LEU A 283 13.40 26.69 28.42
C LEU A 283 13.64 26.42 29.92
N LYS A 284 12.81 25.58 30.54
CA LYS A 284 12.97 25.16 31.95
C LYS A 284 14.16 24.20 32.13
N SER A 285 14.35 23.27 31.22
CA SER A 285 15.37 22.22 31.36
C SER A 285 16.71 22.52 30.70
N LYS A 286 16.69 23.38 29.68
CA LYS A 286 17.80 23.69 28.77
C LYS A 286 18.42 22.44 28.14
N SER A 287 17.65 21.35 27.99
CA SER A 287 18.13 20.07 27.47
C SER A 287 17.15 19.47 26.47
N LEU A 288 17.61 19.23 25.25
CA LEU A 288 16.85 18.52 24.20
C LEU A 288 16.71 17.02 24.49
N PHE A 289 17.45 16.49 25.46
CA PHE A 289 17.48 15.07 25.80
C PHE A 289 16.48 14.68 26.89
N GLN A 290 15.53 15.57 27.22
CA GLN A 290 14.41 15.20 28.08
C GLN A 290 13.48 14.28 27.30
N SER A 291 13.16 13.13 27.89
CA SER A 291 12.35 12.11 27.22
C SER A 291 10.95 12.59 26.85
N GLU A 292 10.40 13.50 27.65
CA GLU A 292 9.06 14.07 27.46
C GLU A 292 9.01 15.07 26.29
N LEU A 293 10.16 15.61 25.88
CA LEU A 293 10.27 16.52 24.73
C LEU A 293 10.40 15.76 23.40
N LEU A 294 10.73 14.47 23.41
CA LEU A 294 11.07 13.73 22.21
C LEU A 294 9.93 13.72 21.18
N ILE A 295 8.75 13.22 21.56
CA ILE A 295 7.62 13.08 20.62
C ILE A 295 7.09 14.46 20.17
N PRO A 296 6.90 15.46 21.06
CA PRO A 296 6.56 16.83 20.63
C PRO A 296 7.57 17.45 19.66
N LEU A 297 8.88 17.22 19.88
CA LEU A 297 9.91 17.70 18.96
C LEU A 297 9.80 17.02 17.60
N PHE A 298 9.61 15.70 17.55
CA PHE A 298 9.42 14.97 16.30
C PHE A 298 8.18 15.46 15.53
N PHE A 299 7.07 15.76 16.23
CA PHE A 299 5.90 16.37 15.59
C PHE A 299 6.25 17.71 14.92
N LEU A 300 6.85 18.65 15.65
CA LEU A 300 7.20 19.97 15.11
C LEU A 300 8.20 19.86 13.94
N LEU A 301 9.21 19.00 14.09
CA LEU A 301 10.19 18.74 13.04
C LEU A 301 9.59 18.03 11.83
N SER A 302 8.52 17.25 11.99
CA SER A 302 7.83 16.61 10.87
C SER A 302 7.09 17.60 9.98
N VAL A 303 6.43 18.59 10.57
CA VAL A 303 5.82 19.68 9.80
C VAL A 303 6.91 20.45 9.05
N VAL A 304 7.98 20.84 9.73
CA VAL A 304 9.11 21.55 9.09
C VAL A 304 9.75 20.70 7.99
N SER A 305 9.95 19.40 8.23
CA SER A 305 10.55 18.48 7.25
C SER A 305 9.71 18.36 5.98
N ILE A 306 8.38 18.25 6.09
CA ILE A 306 7.49 18.21 4.93
C ILE A 306 7.59 19.50 4.12
N LEU A 307 7.55 20.66 4.78
CA LEU A 307 7.67 21.96 4.12
C LEU A 307 9.03 22.12 3.41
N LEU A 308 10.12 21.72 4.06
CA LEU A 308 11.46 21.80 3.47
C LEU A 308 11.64 20.82 2.31
N GLN A 309 11.13 19.60 2.40
CA GLN A 309 11.17 18.64 1.28
C GLN A 309 10.45 19.20 0.05
N HIS A 310 9.32 19.88 0.25
CA HIS A 310 8.62 20.54 -0.85
C HIS A 310 9.41 21.74 -1.40
N TRP A 311 9.76 22.72 -0.56
CA TRP A 311 10.36 23.97 -1.02
C TRP A 311 11.82 23.82 -1.50
N VAL A 312 12.59 22.91 -0.91
CA VAL A 312 14.01 22.73 -1.23
C VAL A 312 14.21 21.60 -2.23
N LEU A 313 13.51 20.48 -2.05
CA LEU A 313 13.71 19.29 -2.87
C LEU A 313 12.66 19.11 -3.96
N GLY A 314 11.62 19.96 -4.03
CA GLY A 314 10.56 19.84 -5.03
C GLY A 314 9.76 18.54 -4.93
N VAL A 315 9.67 17.96 -3.73
CA VAL A 315 8.88 16.74 -3.47
C VAL A 315 7.43 17.13 -3.19
N ASN A 316 6.48 16.31 -3.61
CA ASN A 316 5.06 16.54 -3.34
C ASN A 316 4.76 16.54 -1.82
N TYR A 317 3.76 17.31 -1.41
CA TYR A 317 3.20 17.17 -0.07
C TYR A 317 2.61 15.77 0.09
N PRO A 318 2.96 15.03 1.15
CA PRO A 318 2.49 13.66 1.32
C PRO A 318 0.99 13.67 1.57
N GLU A 319 0.30 12.74 0.93
CA GLU A 319 -1.16 12.56 1.02
C GLU A 319 -1.50 11.25 1.73
N ASP A 320 -2.69 11.19 2.34
CA ASP A 320 -3.25 10.01 3.01
C ASP A 320 -2.23 9.23 3.87
N ARG A 321 -2.04 7.95 3.55
CA ARG A 321 -1.13 6.97 4.15
C ARG A 321 0.33 7.39 4.17
N ALA A 322 0.79 8.20 3.21
CA ALA A 322 2.18 8.66 3.17
C ALA A 322 2.51 9.58 4.35
N ALA A 323 1.49 10.23 4.94
CA ALA A 323 1.61 11.09 6.11
C ALA A 323 1.15 10.41 7.42
N SER A 324 0.95 9.10 7.44
CA SER A 324 0.42 8.36 8.62
C SER A 324 1.25 8.53 9.91
N TYR A 325 2.56 8.78 9.79
CA TYR A 325 3.43 9.07 10.93
C TYR A 325 3.04 10.36 11.66
N LEU A 326 2.44 11.35 10.97
CA LEU A 326 1.96 12.59 11.59
C LEU A 326 0.89 12.29 12.63
N VAL A 327 0.05 11.29 12.41
CA VAL A 327 -1.01 10.89 13.35
C VAL A 327 -0.41 10.42 14.67
N VAL A 328 0.65 9.60 14.61
CA VAL A 328 1.38 9.11 15.79
C VAL A 328 2.05 10.27 16.52
N PHE A 329 2.77 11.13 15.80
CA PHE A 329 3.45 12.27 16.39
C PHE A 329 2.48 13.29 16.98
N PHE A 330 1.40 13.63 16.28
CA PHE A 330 0.41 14.60 16.73
C PHE A 330 -0.31 14.14 17.99
N PHE A 331 -0.91 12.94 18.00
CA PHE A 331 -1.62 12.46 19.19
C PHE A 331 -0.67 12.19 20.36
N GLY A 332 0.53 11.68 20.10
CA GLY A 332 1.56 11.51 21.11
C GLY A 332 2.00 12.83 21.73
N ALA A 333 2.29 13.83 20.90
CA ALA A 333 2.68 15.16 21.35
C ALA A 333 1.56 15.84 22.14
N LEU A 334 0.33 15.82 21.61
CA LEU A 334 -0.84 16.40 22.24
C LEU A 334 -1.08 15.81 23.64
N MET A 335 -1.10 14.48 23.77
CA MET A 335 -1.39 13.81 25.04
C MET A 335 -0.28 14.03 26.07
N LEU A 336 0.99 14.07 25.65
CA LEU A 336 2.11 14.42 26.54
C LEU A 336 2.04 15.89 26.99
N CYS A 337 1.71 16.82 26.10
CA CYS A 337 1.55 18.23 26.46
C CYS A 337 0.36 18.46 27.39
N ILE A 338 -0.77 17.77 27.18
CA ILE A 338 -1.91 17.78 28.09
C ILE A 338 -1.49 17.27 29.47
N ASP A 339 -0.78 16.15 29.53
CA ASP A 339 -0.36 15.53 30.80
C ASP A 339 0.57 16.44 31.62
N GLN A 340 1.46 17.18 30.96
CA GLN A 340 2.32 18.18 31.60
C GLN A 340 1.55 19.41 32.09
N PHE A 341 0.50 19.82 31.36
CA PHE A 341 -0.22 21.06 31.65
C PHE A 341 -1.37 20.85 32.66
N THR A 342 -2.05 19.71 32.61
CA THR A 342 -3.19 19.42 33.47
C THR A 342 -3.25 17.96 33.92
N ARG A 343 -3.45 17.77 35.23
CA ARG A 343 -3.69 16.45 35.83
C ARG A 343 -5.16 16.04 35.84
N LYS A 344 -6.01 16.73 35.08
CA LYS A 344 -7.45 16.43 35.05
C LYS A 344 -7.69 15.11 34.31
N LYS A 345 -8.16 14.10 35.05
CA LYS A 345 -8.47 12.73 34.58
C LYS A 345 -9.39 12.60 33.36
N TYR A 346 -10.07 13.65 32.93
CA TYR A 346 -11.14 13.57 31.91
C TYR A 346 -10.79 14.16 30.54
N PHE A 347 -9.70 14.92 30.42
CA PHE A 347 -9.46 15.67 29.18
C PHE A 347 -9.12 14.74 27.99
N GLY A 348 -8.29 13.71 28.21
CA GLY A 348 -8.00 12.71 27.18
C GLY A 348 -9.17 11.78 26.86
N LEU A 349 -10.11 11.59 27.80
CA LEU A 349 -11.21 10.63 27.65
C LEU A 349 -12.23 11.05 26.59
N GLY A 350 -12.46 12.34 26.39
CA GLY A 350 -13.40 12.82 25.36
C GLY A 350 -12.95 12.44 23.95
N ILE A 351 -11.69 12.76 23.61
CA ILE A 351 -11.10 12.45 22.29
C ILE A 351 -11.01 10.93 22.11
N THR A 352 -10.65 10.20 23.17
CA THR A 352 -10.59 8.73 23.15
C THR A 352 -11.95 8.10 22.93
N ALA A 353 -12.99 8.58 23.62
CA ALA A 353 -14.35 8.09 23.45
C ALA A 353 -14.83 8.35 22.01
N PHE A 354 -14.52 9.52 21.44
CA PHE A 354 -14.82 9.81 20.04
C PHE A 354 -14.12 8.84 19.08
N SER A 355 -12.82 8.61 19.25
CA SER A 355 -12.07 7.65 18.41
C SER A 355 -12.57 6.21 18.58
N ALA A 356 -12.93 5.79 19.79
CA ALA A 356 -13.46 4.46 20.05
C ALA A 356 -14.84 4.27 19.44
N VAL A 357 -15.73 5.27 19.54
CA VAL A 357 -17.04 5.25 18.88
C VAL A 357 -16.88 5.18 17.37
N LEU A 358 -15.97 5.98 16.80
CA LEU A 358 -15.70 5.95 15.37
C LEU A 358 -15.17 4.57 14.94
N PHE A 359 -14.24 3.99 15.71
CA PHE A 359 -13.77 2.62 15.46
C PHE A 359 -14.88 1.58 15.49
N LEU A 360 -15.75 1.62 16.49
CA LEU A 360 -16.89 0.71 16.57
C LEU A 360 -17.89 0.93 15.42
N ALA A 361 -17.98 2.15 14.90
CA ALA A 361 -18.85 2.48 13.77
C ALA A 361 -18.27 2.04 12.41
N THR A 362 -16.94 2.03 12.25
CA THR A 362 -16.27 1.72 10.98
C THR A 362 -15.66 0.31 10.92
N MET A 363 -15.51 -0.37 12.06
CA MET A 363 -14.94 -1.72 12.10
C MET A 363 -15.78 -2.67 11.23
N ASN A 364 -15.10 -3.48 10.42
CA ASN A 364 -15.75 -4.43 9.52
C ASN A 364 -14.80 -5.59 9.19
N PHE A 365 -15.29 -6.57 8.44
CA PHE A 365 -14.51 -7.75 8.02
C PHE A 365 -14.44 -7.92 6.50
N THR A 366 -14.93 -6.96 5.71
CA THR A 366 -15.13 -7.12 4.27
C THR A 366 -14.21 -6.25 3.44
N HIS A 367 -13.94 -5.01 3.87
CA HIS A 367 -13.21 -4.03 3.08
C HIS A 367 -12.24 -3.19 3.92
N SER A 368 -11.25 -2.62 3.25
CA SER A 368 -10.36 -1.62 3.84
C SER A 368 -11.06 -0.26 3.92
N VAL A 369 -10.92 0.44 5.04
CA VAL A 369 -11.44 1.82 5.20
C VAL A 369 -10.62 2.82 4.37
N ASN A 370 -9.35 2.49 4.12
CA ASN A 370 -8.46 3.31 3.30
C ASN A 370 -8.68 3.12 1.80
N PHE A 371 -9.24 1.97 1.40
CA PHE A 371 -9.36 1.56 0.00
C PHE A 371 -10.77 1.01 -0.30
N GLU A 372 -11.82 1.66 0.22
CA GLU A 372 -13.21 1.24 0.00
C GLU A 372 -13.55 1.18 -1.50
N HIS A 373 -13.05 2.14 -2.27
CA HIS A 373 -13.18 2.24 -3.72
C HIS A 373 -12.48 1.12 -4.51
N GLU A 374 -11.64 0.30 -3.85
CA GLU A 374 -10.98 -0.86 -4.47
C GLU A 374 -11.71 -2.17 -4.21
N HIS A 375 -12.71 -2.18 -3.33
CA HIS A 375 -13.43 -3.41 -3.00
C HIS A 375 -14.14 -3.96 -4.25
N LEU A 376 -13.90 -5.24 -4.56
CA LEU A 376 -14.51 -5.92 -5.69
C LEU A 376 -15.23 -7.18 -5.23
N ASN A 377 -16.56 -7.17 -5.34
CA ASN A 377 -17.38 -8.33 -5.00
C ASN A 377 -17.21 -9.45 -6.04
N GLU A 378 -16.95 -10.68 -5.59
CA GLU A 378 -16.79 -11.84 -6.48
C GLU A 378 -18.01 -12.10 -7.39
N LYS A 379 -19.21 -11.67 -6.99
CA LYS A 379 -20.40 -11.78 -7.82
C LYS A 379 -20.28 -11.00 -9.13
N LEU A 380 -19.51 -9.90 -9.15
CA LEU A 380 -19.33 -9.12 -10.37
C LEU A 380 -18.60 -9.90 -11.46
N VAL A 381 -17.62 -10.73 -11.09
CA VAL A 381 -16.92 -11.59 -12.05
C VAL A 381 -17.68 -12.90 -12.30
N ARG A 382 -18.36 -13.48 -11.30
CA ARG A 382 -19.09 -14.76 -11.46
C ARG A 382 -20.34 -14.67 -12.35
N LEU A 383 -20.95 -13.49 -12.46
CA LEU A 383 -22.16 -13.29 -13.27
C LEU A 383 -21.89 -13.13 -14.77
N ILE A 384 -20.63 -12.95 -15.17
CA ILE A 384 -20.25 -12.94 -16.58
C ILE A 384 -20.36 -14.39 -17.09
N PRO A 385 -21.09 -14.64 -18.20
CA PRO A 385 -21.24 -15.97 -18.77
C PRO A 385 -19.90 -16.47 -19.32
N ASP A 386 -19.78 -17.79 -19.49
CA ASP A 386 -18.56 -18.38 -20.06
C ASP A 386 -18.46 -18.16 -21.57
N GLU A 387 -19.59 -18.03 -22.26
CA GLU A 387 -19.66 -17.78 -23.70
C GLU A 387 -20.71 -16.72 -24.05
N VAL A 388 -20.40 -15.93 -25.06
CA VAL A 388 -21.32 -15.01 -25.74
C VAL A 388 -21.18 -15.27 -27.23
N LYS A 389 -22.29 -15.56 -27.92
CA LYS A 389 -22.29 -15.83 -29.37
C LYS A 389 -21.26 -16.92 -29.79
N GLY A 390 -21.04 -17.93 -28.95
CA GLY A 390 -20.22 -19.12 -29.24
C GLY A 390 -18.72 -18.99 -28.98
N ILE A 391 -18.25 -17.88 -28.42
CA ILE A 391 -16.86 -17.69 -27.97
C ILE A 391 -16.83 -17.03 -26.58
N PRO A 392 -15.71 -17.05 -25.84
CA PRO A 392 -15.60 -16.33 -24.58
C PRO A 392 -15.97 -14.85 -24.71
N PRO A 393 -16.61 -14.23 -23.70
CA PRO A 393 -16.93 -12.82 -23.75
C PRO A 393 -15.68 -11.94 -23.78
N THR A 394 -15.77 -10.79 -24.42
CA THR A 394 -14.78 -9.72 -24.25
C THR A 394 -15.08 -8.97 -22.96
N THR A 395 -14.04 -8.71 -22.18
CA THR A 395 -14.16 -8.06 -20.87
C THR A 395 -13.29 -6.83 -20.76
N SER A 396 -13.74 -5.86 -19.98
CA SER A 396 -12.97 -4.67 -19.66
C SER A 396 -13.05 -4.33 -18.18
N GLY A 397 -11.99 -3.75 -17.63
CA GLY A 397 -11.87 -3.47 -16.20
C GLY A 397 -11.14 -2.17 -15.90
N TYR A 398 -10.98 -1.89 -14.60
CA TYR A 398 -10.33 -0.68 -14.14
C TYR A 398 -8.87 -0.91 -13.75
N TRP A 399 -8.59 -1.83 -12.81
CA TRP A 399 -7.29 -1.95 -12.14
C TRP A 399 -6.71 -3.37 -12.14
N ASN A 400 -7.15 -4.26 -13.04
CA ASN A 400 -6.69 -5.65 -13.13
C ASN A 400 -6.92 -6.49 -11.86
N MET A 401 -7.63 -5.98 -10.85
CA MET A 401 -8.00 -6.74 -9.66
C MET A 401 -8.97 -7.87 -10.01
N GLU A 402 -9.74 -7.65 -11.07
CA GLU A 402 -10.62 -8.62 -11.71
C GLU A 402 -9.86 -9.83 -12.26
N ASN A 403 -8.65 -9.62 -12.79
CA ASN A 403 -7.77 -10.69 -13.29
C ASN A 403 -7.33 -11.59 -12.12
N GLU A 404 -6.81 -11.00 -11.04
CA GLU A 404 -6.39 -11.75 -9.85
C GLU A 404 -7.57 -12.46 -9.18
N LEU A 405 -8.75 -11.82 -9.16
CA LEU A 405 -9.96 -12.43 -8.62
C LEU A 405 -10.41 -13.63 -9.47
N THR A 406 -10.44 -13.47 -10.80
CA THR A 406 -10.76 -14.54 -11.76
C THR A 406 -9.80 -15.73 -11.56
N ARG A 407 -8.50 -15.45 -11.45
CA ARG A 407 -7.45 -16.44 -11.16
C ARG A 407 -7.69 -17.17 -9.85
N ARG A 408 -7.94 -16.45 -8.76
CA ARG A 408 -8.14 -17.05 -7.42
C ARG A 408 -9.36 -17.94 -7.35
N LEU A 409 -10.46 -17.49 -7.95
CA LEU A 409 -11.71 -18.24 -8.03
C LEU A 409 -11.66 -19.41 -9.04
N ASP A 410 -10.55 -19.53 -9.78
CA ASP A 410 -10.34 -20.53 -10.84
C ASP A 410 -11.42 -20.50 -11.93
N LEU A 411 -11.92 -19.30 -12.23
CA LEU A 411 -12.85 -19.07 -13.34
C LEU A 411 -12.12 -19.23 -14.69
N PRO A 412 -12.85 -19.40 -15.82
CA PRO A 412 -12.25 -19.33 -17.14
C PRO A 412 -11.42 -18.06 -17.32
N LEU A 413 -10.32 -18.15 -18.07
CA LEU A 413 -9.42 -17.01 -18.27
C LEU A 413 -10.21 -15.90 -18.96
N ARG A 414 -10.16 -14.70 -18.38
CA ARG A 414 -10.76 -13.49 -18.94
C ARG A 414 -9.74 -12.39 -18.88
N VAL A 415 -9.68 -11.59 -19.94
CA VAL A 415 -8.77 -10.45 -20.02
C VAL A 415 -9.59 -9.21 -19.78
N TYR A 416 -9.44 -8.59 -18.62
CA TYR A 416 -10.10 -7.33 -18.33
C TYR A 416 -9.29 -6.20 -18.93
N GLN A 417 -9.56 -5.90 -20.21
CA GLN A 417 -8.87 -4.87 -20.96
C GLN A 417 -8.99 -3.52 -20.27
N ARG A 418 -7.86 -2.81 -20.21
CA ARG A 418 -7.78 -1.54 -19.49
C ARG A 418 -8.70 -0.50 -20.13
N ASN A 419 -9.63 0.05 -19.34
CA ASN A 419 -10.47 1.16 -19.79
C ASN A 419 -10.11 2.48 -19.09
N ASP A 420 -9.28 3.26 -19.75
CA ASP A 420 -8.89 4.60 -19.27
C ASP A 420 -9.89 5.70 -19.67
N GLN A 421 -10.90 5.38 -20.50
CA GLN A 421 -11.76 6.40 -21.11
C GLN A 421 -13.25 6.14 -20.86
N PRO A 422 -14.08 7.18 -20.67
CA PRO A 422 -15.49 7.01 -20.34
C PRO A 422 -16.37 6.76 -21.57
N PHE A 423 -15.91 5.99 -22.56
CA PHE A 423 -16.67 5.66 -23.78
C PHE A 423 -16.74 4.16 -24.04
N ASP A 424 -17.53 3.78 -25.04
CA ASP A 424 -17.76 2.40 -25.43
C ASP A 424 -16.46 1.68 -25.87
N THR A 425 -16.10 0.60 -25.17
CA THR A 425 -14.89 -0.20 -25.47
C THR A 425 -15.16 -1.37 -26.41
N LEU A 426 -16.39 -1.53 -26.92
CA LEU A 426 -16.87 -2.71 -27.67
C LEU A 426 -16.86 -4.03 -26.86
N ALA A 427 -16.52 -3.98 -25.58
CA ALA A 427 -16.55 -5.14 -24.70
C ALA A 427 -17.99 -5.62 -24.44
N ASP A 428 -18.20 -6.92 -24.29
CA ASP A 428 -19.51 -7.47 -23.92
C ASP A 428 -19.87 -7.10 -22.48
N TYR A 429 -18.88 -7.20 -21.59
CA TYR A 429 -19.02 -6.96 -20.16
C TYR A 429 -17.89 -6.05 -19.64
N MET A 430 -18.23 -5.21 -18.68
CA MET A 430 -17.26 -4.34 -18.03
C MET A 430 -17.44 -4.38 -16.52
N VAL A 431 -16.35 -4.41 -15.77
CA VAL A 431 -16.36 -4.12 -14.33
C VAL A 431 -15.84 -2.71 -14.16
N TYR A 432 -16.77 -1.76 -13.98
CA TYR A 432 -16.44 -0.34 -14.02
C TYR A 432 -17.45 0.50 -13.25
N TYR A 433 -17.07 1.73 -12.92
CA TYR A 433 -17.99 2.71 -12.34
C TYR A 433 -19.06 3.12 -13.35
N PRO A 434 -20.36 3.05 -13.00
CA PRO A 434 -21.43 3.43 -13.91
C PRO A 434 -21.38 4.94 -14.20
N LYS A 435 -21.01 5.32 -15.43
CA LYS A 435 -20.96 6.72 -15.90
C LYS A 435 -22.08 6.98 -16.92
N PRO A 436 -22.67 8.19 -16.97
CA PRO A 436 -23.78 8.50 -17.89
C PRO A 436 -23.50 8.20 -19.37
N THR A 437 -22.25 8.37 -19.82
CA THR A 437 -21.82 8.04 -21.18
C THR A 437 -21.87 6.55 -21.47
N LEU A 438 -21.35 5.71 -20.55
CA LEU A 438 -21.38 4.25 -20.66
C LEU A 438 -22.81 3.69 -20.59
N LEU A 439 -23.66 4.27 -19.74
CA LEU A 439 -25.04 3.83 -19.56
C LEU A 439 -25.93 4.02 -20.81
N LYS A 440 -25.45 4.74 -21.84
CA LYS A 440 -26.12 4.77 -23.15
C LYS A 440 -26.04 3.42 -23.83
N THR A 441 -24.86 2.79 -23.84
CA THR A 441 -24.58 1.52 -24.53
C THR A 441 -24.66 0.29 -23.63
N TYR A 442 -24.45 0.48 -22.32
CA TYR A 442 -24.43 -0.58 -21.33
C TYR A 442 -25.58 -0.47 -20.33
N GLU A 443 -26.02 -1.60 -19.81
CA GLU A 443 -26.95 -1.72 -18.68
C GLU A 443 -26.20 -2.20 -17.43
N VAL A 444 -26.64 -1.74 -16.25
CA VAL A 444 -26.09 -2.19 -14.97
C VAL A 444 -26.73 -3.53 -14.60
N VAL A 445 -25.93 -4.59 -14.55
CA VAL A 445 -26.37 -5.92 -14.12
C VAL A 445 -26.36 -6.01 -12.61
N ARG A 446 -25.28 -5.55 -11.98
CA ARG A 446 -25.09 -5.58 -10.52
C ARG A 446 -24.13 -4.49 -10.10
N LYS A 447 -24.39 -3.87 -8.95
CA LYS A 447 -23.50 -2.93 -8.27
C LYS A 447 -22.89 -3.57 -7.03
N ASP A 448 -21.64 -3.29 -6.75
CA ASP A 448 -21.03 -3.55 -5.45
C ASP A 448 -21.50 -2.53 -4.42
N GLU A 449 -21.79 -3.00 -3.22
CA GLU A 449 -22.37 -2.17 -2.14
C GLU A 449 -21.31 -1.34 -1.41
N VAL A 450 -20.03 -1.66 -1.58
CA VAL A 450 -18.91 -0.99 -0.91
C VAL A 450 -18.24 0.04 -1.82
N SER A 451 -17.74 -0.39 -2.98
CA SER A 451 -16.93 0.48 -3.85
C SER A 451 -17.74 1.26 -4.88
N ASP A 452 -19.03 0.96 -5.05
CA ASP A 452 -19.86 1.39 -6.17
C ASP A 452 -19.45 0.89 -7.58
N LEU A 453 -18.44 0.02 -7.68
CA LEU A 453 -18.12 -0.68 -8.93
C LEU A 453 -19.33 -1.49 -9.41
N ALA A 454 -19.53 -1.57 -10.72
CA ALA A 454 -20.65 -2.31 -11.29
C ALA A 454 -20.20 -3.27 -12.38
N LEU A 455 -20.90 -4.40 -12.48
CA LEU A 455 -20.91 -5.21 -13.69
C LEU A 455 -21.87 -4.55 -14.68
N LEU A 456 -21.32 -4.06 -15.78
CA LEU A 456 -22.01 -3.49 -16.91
C LEU A 456 -22.06 -4.53 -18.03
N LYS A 457 -23.23 -4.66 -18.68
CA LYS A 457 -23.42 -5.54 -19.85
C LYS A 457 -23.83 -4.69 -21.03
N ARG A 458 -23.29 -4.97 -22.21
CA ARG A 458 -23.67 -4.30 -23.45
C ARG A 458 -25.15 -4.58 -23.77
N LYS A 459 -25.94 -3.53 -24.01
CA LYS A 459 -27.38 -3.63 -24.30
C LYS A 459 -27.65 -4.37 -25.62
N HIS A 460 -26.83 -4.08 -26.62
CA HIS A 460 -26.89 -4.69 -27.95
C HIS A 460 -25.57 -5.38 -28.24
N LEU A 461 -25.59 -6.72 -28.18
CA LEU A 461 -24.41 -7.53 -28.50
C LEU A 461 -24.11 -7.44 -29.99
N LEU A 462 -22.86 -7.14 -30.32
CA LEU A 462 -22.40 -7.01 -31.70
C LEU A 462 -22.42 -8.38 -32.40
N ASN A 463 -22.74 -8.37 -33.68
CA ASN A 463 -22.64 -9.52 -34.55
C ASN A 463 -21.17 -9.84 -34.83
N ARG A 464 -20.85 -11.14 -34.92
CA ARG A 464 -19.48 -11.65 -35.05
C ARG A 464 -19.40 -12.54 -36.26
N THR A 465 -18.56 -12.16 -37.22
CA THR A 465 -18.30 -12.97 -38.42
C THR A 465 -16.86 -13.42 -38.38
N LYS A 466 -16.62 -14.73 -38.31
CA LYS A 466 -15.27 -15.29 -38.35
C LYS A 466 -14.67 -15.02 -39.73
N VAL A 467 -13.54 -14.33 -39.78
CA VAL A 467 -12.86 -13.95 -41.03
C VAL A 467 -11.57 -14.74 -41.25
N ASP A 468 -10.90 -15.14 -40.17
CA ASP A 468 -9.62 -15.83 -40.26
C ASP A 468 -9.40 -16.76 -39.07
N GLU A 469 -8.52 -17.73 -39.25
CA GLU A 469 -8.06 -18.68 -38.25
C GLU A 469 -6.63 -19.11 -38.55
N LEU A 470 -5.78 -19.02 -37.53
CA LEU A 470 -4.38 -19.44 -37.62
C LEU A 470 -3.98 -20.22 -36.38
N SER A 471 -2.98 -21.07 -36.55
CA SER A 471 -2.40 -21.79 -35.43
C SER A 471 -0.89 -21.85 -35.52
N VAL A 472 -0.26 -21.59 -34.38
CA VAL A 472 1.18 -21.41 -34.25
C VAL A 472 1.68 -22.26 -33.09
N GLU A 473 2.72 -23.05 -33.34
CA GLU A 473 3.47 -23.76 -32.30
C GLU A 473 4.39 -22.78 -31.57
N LEU A 474 4.51 -22.94 -30.25
CA LEU A 474 5.33 -22.05 -29.42
C LEU A 474 6.81 -22.35 -29.62
N LEU A 475 7.59 -21.31 -29.96
CA LEU A 475 9.02 -21.41 -30.17
C LEU A 475 9.76 -21.28 -28.83
N SER A 476 10.44 -22.36 -28.44
CA SER A 476 11.31 -22.36 -27.28
C SER A 476 12.49 -21.39 -27.45
N GLY A 477 12.77 -20.58 -26.43
CA GLY A 477 13.97 -19.72 -26.38
C GLY A 477 13.93 -18.45 -27.23
N ALA A 478 12.82 -18.12 -27.90
CA ALA A 478 12.64 -16.83 -28.55
C ALA A 478 12.09 -15.80 -27.55
N GLU A 479 12.65 -14.58 -27.52
CA GLU A 479 12.12 -13.49 -26.68
C GLU A 479 10.77 -12.98 -27.21
N PHE A 480 10.72 -12.78 -28.52
CA PHE A 480 9.55 -12.32 -29.24
C PHE A 480 9.20 -13.32 -30.31
N GLN A 481 7.93 -13.73 -30.35
CA GLN A 481 7.39 -14.56 -31.42
C GLN A 481 6.13 -13.91 -31.95
N THR A 482 6.20 -13.32 -33.13
CA THR A 482 5.01 -12.82 -33.83
C THR A 482 4.10 -13.99 -34.20
N VAL A 483 2.83 -13.88 -33.81
CA VAL A 483 1.79 -14.88 -34.06
C VAL A 483 0.88 -14.43 -35.20
N TYR A 484 0.55 -13.15 -35.22
CA TYR A 484 -0.30 -12.54 -36.24
C TYR A 484 0.17 -11.11 -36.52
N SER A 485 0.09 -10.70 -37.79
CA SER A 485 0.34 -9.33 -38.23
C SER A 485 -0.43 -9.09 -39.52
N ASP A 486 -1.30 -8.08 -39.53
CA ASP A 486 -2.15 -7.75 -40.67
C ASP A 486 -2.64 -6.28 -40.62
N GLU A 487 -3.30 -5.83 -41.67
CA GLU A 487 -3.96 -4.52 -41.72
C GLU A 487 -5.17 -4.47 -40.77
N LEU A 488 -5.29 -3.38 -39.99
CA LEU A 488 -6.43 -3.15 -39.10
C LEU A 488 -7.41 -2.16 -39.73
N SER A 489 -8.30 -2.67 -40.59
CA SER A 489 -9.32 -1.84 -41.26
C SER A 489 -10.60 -1.67 -40.44
N GLU A 490 -10.98 -2.67 -39.64
CA GLU A 490 -12.21 -2.71 -38.85
C GLU A 490 -11.96 -3.22 -37.42
N SER A 491 -12.85 -2.87 -36.49
CA SER A 491 -12.76 -3.35 -35.12
C SER A 491 -12.97 -4.86 -35.08
N THR A 492 -12.09 -5.57 -34.39
CA THR A 492 -11.99 -7.03 -34.48
C THR A 492 -11.90 -7.65 -33.09
N ILE A 493 -12.59 -8.77 -32.88
CA ILE A 493 -12.36 -9.64 -31.72
C ILE A 493 -11.36 -10.72 -32.13
N ILE A 494 -10.32 -10.88 -31.33
CA ILE A 494 -9.36 -11.97 -31.41
C ILE A 494 -9.66 -12.95 -30.29
N ARG A 495 -10.13 -14.15 -30.64
CA ARG A 495 -10.20 -15.26 -29.70
C ARG A 495 -8.86 -15.97 -29.67
N CYS A 496 -8.28 -16.11 -28.49
CA CYS A 496 -7.02 -16.79 -28.25
C CYS A 496 -7.28 -18.05 -27.44
N LYS A 497 -7.02 -19.22 -28.02
CA LYS A 497 -7.16 -20.50 -27.32
C LYS A 497 -5.94 -21.39 -27.52
N GLY A 498 -5.64 -22.24 -26.55
CA GLY A 498 -4.45 -23.09 -26.64
C GLY A 498 -4.01 -23.68 -25.32
N GLU A 499 -2.78 -24.21 -25.34
CA GLU A 499 -2.08 -24.74 -24.18
C GLU A 499 -0.64 -24.25 -24.17
N ILE A 500 -0.14 -23.79 -23.03
CA ILE A 500 1.27 -23.47 -22.78
C ILE A 500 1.76 -24.35 -21.62
N GLY A 501 2.89 -25.03 -21.80
CA GLY A 501 3.58 -25.81 -20.79
C GLY A 501 4.82 -25.12 -20.22
N ARG A 502 5.39 -25.74 -19.17
CA ARG A 502 6.60 -25.28 -18.45
C ARG A 502 6.49 -23.90 -17.77
N LEU A 503 5.26 -23.48 -17.47
CA LEU A 503 5.02 -22.26 -16.70
C LEU A 503 5.36 -22.48 -15.23
N THR A 504 5.95 -21.46 -14.62
CA THR A 504 6.13 -21.37 -13.16
C THR A 504 5.60 -20.01 -12.69
N LEU A 505 5.40 -19.85 -11.38
CA LEU A 505 4.99 -18.55 -10.84
C LEU A 505 6.01 -17.45 -11.13
N GLU A 506 7.29 -17.79 -11.22
CA GLU A 506 8.39 -16.84 -11.45
C GLU A 506 8.61 -16.56 -12.94
N HIS A 507 8.03 -17.38 -13.82
CA HIS A 507 8.21 -17.33 -15.27
C HIS A 507 6.92 -16.91 -15.94
N GLU A 508 6.83 -15.61 -16.19
CA GLU A 508 5.67 -15.00 -16.82
C GLU A 508 5.88 -14.92 -18.34
N VAL A 509 4.87 -15.37 -19.07
CA VAL A 509 4.75 -15.21 -20.51
C VAL A 509 3.57 -14.29 -20.78
N PHE A 510 3.72 -13.42 -21.77
CA PHE A 510 2.68 -12.47 -22.16
C PHE A 510 2.24 -12.72 -23.60
N LEU A 511 0.95 -12.56 -23.85
CA LEU A 511 0.44 -12.33 -25.19
C LEU A 511 0.20 -10.82 -25.35
N VAL A 512 0.89 -10.19 -26.28
CA VAL A 512 0.86 -8.74 -26.48
C VAL A 512 0.03 -8.41 -27.71
N PHE A 513 -0.89 -7.45 -27.54
CA PHE A 513 -1.75 -6.93 -28.58
C PHE A 513 -1.34 -5.49 -28.90
N VAL A 514 -1.01 -5.25 -30.17
CA VAL A 514 -0.57 -3.95 -30.66
C VAL A 514 -1.46 -3.50 -31.80
N SER A 515 -1.87 -2.23 -31.75
CA SER A 515 -2.41 -1.52 -32.90
C SER A 515 -1.57 -0.27 -33.14
N GLU A 516 -1.05 -0.10 -34.35
CA GLU A 516 -0.15 1.01 -34.70
C GLU A 516 -0.48 1.64 -36.05
N ASP A 517 0.01 2.86 -36.25
CA ASP A 517 0.23 3.41 -37.59
C ASP A 517 1.60 2.96 -38.07
N THR A 518 1.64 2.12 -39.10
CA THR A 518 2.89 1.63 -39.70
C THR A 518 3.77 2.74 -40.28
N ILE A 519 3.20 3.90 -40.64
CA ILE A 519 3.93 5.04 -41.21
C ILE A 519 4.57 5.88 -40.11
N SER A 520 3.78 6.42 -39.17
CA SER A 520 4.30 7.25 -38.07
C SER A 520 4.95 6.46 -36.94
N LYS A 521 4.73 5.13 -36.89
CA LYS A 521 5.09 4.24 -35.78
C LYS A 521 4.43 4.61 -34.44
N GLN A 522 3.37 5.40 -34.49
CA GLN A 522 2.57 5.71 -33.32
C GLN A 522 1.75 4.48 -32.91
N GLN A 523 1.88 4.07 -31.65
CA GLN A 523 1.10 2.98 -31.07
C GLN A 523 -0.16 3.54 -30.40
N PHE A 524 -1.30 2.95 -30.75
CA PHE A 524 -2.60 3.30 -30.17
C PHE A 524 -3.08 2.32 -29.11
N THR A 525 -2.62 1.07 -29.20
CA THR A 525 -2.81 0.03 -28.21
C THR A 525 -1.52 -0.75 -28.10
N TYR A 526 -1.08 -0.98 -26.87
CA TYR A 526 0.05 -1.84 -26.54
C TYR A 526 -0.29 -2.44 -25.18
N GLU A 527 -0.98 -3.58 -25.19
CA GLU A 527 -1.46 -4.25 -23.98
C GLU A 527 -0.88 -5.66 -23.90
N ALA A 528 -0.19 -5.94 -22.80
CA ALA A 528 0.40 -7.24 -22.53
C ALA A 528 -0.52 -8.01 -21.57
N VAL A 529 -0.98 -9.19 -22.01
CA VAL A 529 -1.82 -10.08 -21.23
C VAL A 529 -0.95 -11.14 -20.55
N PRO A 530 -0.72 -11.06 -19.22
CA PRO A 530 0.06 -12.05 -18.49
C PRO A 530 -0.71 -13.34 -18.26
N PHE A 531 -0.21 -14.49 -18.71
CA PHE A 531 -0.91 -15.77 -18.51
C PHE A 531 -1.01 -16.15 -17.02
N VAL A 532 0.11 -16.10 -16.30
CA VAL A 532 0.22 -16.57 -14.91
C VAL A 532 -0.59 -15.71 -13.93
N ARG A 533 -0.74 -14.41 -14.20
CA ARG A 533 -1.58 -13.50 -13.38
C ARG A 533 -3.07 -13.58 -13.68
N ASN A 534 -3.46 -14.17 -14.82
CA ASN A 534 -4.87 -14.27 -15.21
C ASN A 534 -5.47 -15.67 -14.98
N LYS A 535 -4.65 -16.73 -14.92
CA LYS A 535 -5.13 -18.10 -14.70
C LYS A 535 -4.15 -18.93 -13.87
N LYS A 536 -4.67 -19.84 -13.06
CA LYS A 536 -3.85 -20.77 -12.28
C LYS A 536 -3.12 -21.73 -13.20
N ILE A 537 -1.86 -21.97 -12.89
CA ILE A 537 -1.06 -23.00 -13.56
C ILE A 537 -1.64 -24.36 -13.17
N GLY A 538 -1.90 -25.21 -14.16
CA GLY A 538 -2.36 -26.58 -13.95
C GLY A 538 -1.25 -27.49 -13.45
N LYS A 539 -1.54 -28.80 -13.39
CA LYS A 539 -0.53 -29.80 -13.01
C LYS A 539 0.63 -29.78 -14.02
N GLU A 540 1.84 -30.07 -13.53
CA GLU A 540 3.06 -30.17 -14.34
C GLU A 540 3.46 -28.88 -15.08
N GLY A 541 2.97 -27.71 -14.65
CA GLY A 541 3.32 -26.44 -15.29
C GLY A 541 2.56 -26.14 -16.59
N LYS A 542 1.47 -26.88 -16.86
CA LYS A 542 0.65 -26.70 -18.06
C LYS A 542 -0.58 -25.83 -17.79
N MET A 543 -0.89 -24.93 -18.70
CA MET A 543 -2.06 -24.06 -18.64
C MET A 543 -2.81 -24.09 -19.96
N LYS A 544 -4.09 -24.47 -19.90
CA LYS A 544 -5.04 -24.26 -20.99
C LYS A 544 -5.70 -22.91 -20.84
N PHE A 545 -5.88 -22.21 -21.95
CA PHE A 545 -6.55 -20.92 -21.99
C PHE A 545 -7.48 -20.84 -23.20
N ASP A 546 -8.55 -20.07 -23.02
CA ASP A 546 -9.51 -19.69 -24.07
C ASP A 546 -10.12 -18.36 -23.63
N PHE A 547 -9.84 -17.29 -24.35
CA PHE A 547 -10.32 -15.95 -24.04
C PHE A 547 -10.47 -15.11 -25.31
N SER A 548 -11.18 -14.00 -25.19
CA SER A 548 -11.37 -13.05 -26.28
C SER A 548 -10.80 -11.68 -25.91
N TYR A 549 -10.18 -11.02 -26.87
CA TYR A 549 -9.63 -9.66 -26.76
C TYR A 549 -10.20 -8.81 -27.89
N VAL A 550 -10.69 -7.60 -27.60
CA VAL A 550 -11.19 -6.67 -28.61
C VAL A 550 -10.13 -5.64 -28.99
N LEU A 551 -9.85 -5.51 -30.29
CA LEU A 551 -9.06 -4.43 -30.86
C LEU A 551 -9.98 -3.44 -31.55
N ASN A 552 -10.02 -2.23 -31.01
CA ASN A 552 -10.79 -1.14 -31.59
C ASN A 552 -10.05 -0.57 -32.80
N ALA A 553 -10.68 -0.56 -33.97
CA ALA A 553 -10.17 0.19 -35.10
C ALA A 553 -10.18 1.68 -34.77
N ARG A 554 -9.05 2.34 -35.03
CA ARG A 554 -8.94 3.80 -34.99
C ARG A 554 -8.63 4.28 -36.39
N PRO A 555 -9.16 5.44 -36.82
CA PRO A 555 -8.88 5.98 -38.15
C PRO A 555 -7.40 6.09 -38.48
N ASP A 556 -6.58 6.32 -37.46
CA ASP A 556 -5.14 6.49 -37.59
C ASP A 556 -4.34 5.18 -37.43
N ALA A 557 -4.95 4.10 -36.92
CA ALA A 557 -4.29 2.80 -36.81
C ALA A 557 -4.53 1.99 -38.08
N ASN A 558 -3.47 1.51 -38.73
CA ASN A 558 -3.59 0.74 -39.99
C ASN A 558 -3.02 -0.68 -39.89
N ALA A 559 -2.39 -1.06 -38.79
CA ALA A 559 -1.94 -2.43 -38.57
C ALA A 559 -2.25 -2.93 -37.16
N CYS A 560 -2.44 -4.25 -37.08
CA CYS A 560 -2.54 -5.03 -35.85
C CYS A 560 -1.41 -6.05 -35.81
N THR A 561 -0.76 -6.19 -34.66
CA THR A 561 0.20 -7.26 -34.40
C THR A 561 -0.12 -7.95 -33.08
N VAL A 562 -0.11 -9.28 -33.09
CA VAL A 562 -0.17 -10.10 -31.89
C VAL A 562 1.12 -10.91 -31.80
N TYR A 563 1.81 -10.81 -30.67
CA TYR A 563 3.04 -11.56 -30.45
C TYR A 563 3.16 -12.05 -29.02
N ILE A 564 3.95 -13.10 -28.83
CA ILE A 564 4.31 -13.64 -27.52
C ILE A 564 5.58 -12.94 -27.06
N TRP A 565 5.59 -12.51 -25.80
CA TRP A 565 6.76 -11.97 -25.13
C TRP A 565 7.19 -12.88 -24.00
N ASN A 566 8.36 -13.50 -24.18
CA ASN A 566 9.03 -14.39 -23.25
C ASN A 566 10.32 -13.73 -22.73
N GLN A 567 10.18 -12.88 -21.72
CA GLN A 567 11.25 -12.04 -21.18
C GLN A 567 12.49 -12.81 -20.70
N ARG A 568 12.34 -14.09 -20.32
CA ARG A 568 13.40 -14.90 -19.74
C ARG A 568 14.00 -15.92 -20.71
N LEU A 569 13.54 -15.95 -21.96
CA LEU A 569 13.95 -16.94 -22.96
C LEU A 569 13.72 -18.38 -22.47
N ASP A 570 12.72 -18.59 -21.62
CA ASP A 570 12.43 -19.91 -21.06
C ASP A 570 11.98 -20.86 -22.18
N ALA A 571 12.20 -22.15 -21.96
CA ALA A 571 11.73 -23.15 -22.90
C ALA A 571 10.20 -23.23 -22.82
N LEU A 572 9.52 -22.82 -23.89
CA LEU A 572 8.07 -22.93 -24.04
C LEU A 572 7.72 -24.19 -24.82
N GLU A 573 6.59 -24.78 -24.47
CA GLU A 573 5.97 -25.88 -25.22
C GLU A 573 4.48 -25.64 -25.32
N GLY A 574 3.86 -26.04 -26.44
CA GLY A 574 2.42 -25.93 -26.64
C GLY A 574 2.06 -25.18 -27.91
N LYS A 575 0.77 -24.87 -28.02
CA LYS A 575 0.15 -24.40 -29.26
C LYS A 575 -0.82 -23.27 -28.96
N LEU A 576 -0.78 -22.23 -29.78
CA LEU A 576 -1.70 -21.10 -29.76
C LEU A 576 -2.52 -21.09 -31.04
N GLU A 577 -3.82 -20.90 -30.92
CA GLU A 577 -4.76 -20.73 -32.02
C GLU A 577 -5.44 -19.38 -31.86
N LEU A 578 -5.45 -18.59 -32.93
CA LEU A 578 -6.15 -17.32 -33.01
C LEU A 578 -7.31 -17.44 -33.99
N GLU A 579 -8.50 -17.00 -33.58
CA GLU A 579 -9.65 -16.83 -34.46
C GLU A 579 -10.02 -15.34 -34.50
N MET A 580 -10.13 -14.78 -35.70
CA MET A 580 -10.41 -13.37 -35.93
C MET A 580 -11.88 -13.18 -36.30
N TYR A 581 -12.55 -12.23 -35.65
CA TYR A 581 -13.97 -11.95 -35.85
C TYR A 581 -14.20 -10.46 -36.13
N HIS A 582 -14.73 -10.13 -37.30
CA HIS A 582 -15.20 -8.77 -37.59
C HIS A 582 -16.49 -8.46 -36.84
N LEU A 583 -16.60 -7.22 -36.38
CA LEU A 583 -17.74 -6.71 -35.64
C LEU A 583 -18.68 -5.92 -36.55
N SER A 584 -19.97 -6.21 -36.44
CA SER A 584 -21.06 -5.42 -37.05
C SER A 584 -22.17 -5.17 -36.04
N GLU A 585 -22.90 -4.07 -36.21
CA GLU A 585 -24.04 -3.73 -35.34
C GLU A 585 -25.21 -4.70 -35.46
#